data_AF-A0A423W3Y6-F1
#
_entry.id   AF-A0A423W3Y6-F1
#
_cell.length_a   1.000
_cell.length_b   1.000
_cell.length_c   1.000
_cell.angle_alpha   90.00
_cell.angle_beta   90.00
_cell.angle_gamma   90.00
#
_symmetry.space_group_name_H-M   'P 1'
#
loop_
_entity.id
_entity.type
_entity.pdbx_description
1 polymer ?
#
loop_
_entity_poly.entity_id
_entity_poly.type
_entity_poly.pdbx_seq_one_letter_code
_entity_poly.pdbx_strand_id
1 'polypeptide(L)'
;MSSELFTTEKHWPLRLLHLEGDTFRSVQRVGSCTYDSTEKPEYNILSYTWGRWMTAAGKTLPIENVTWKIPVVGREGFSVEAFAKVVRHRNILKPFILEALKRDAIVVDRPWVNKVWKGVETIFSDPWFSSLWTLQEGFIRQDAVLLFDDATWIDIPKFESYTPTGGPCTFLDLVKAYQNISSRLSAVLWWHSDRLGHDGIILARKTCQRLDDVGIPCMARSHAIALYGVSSFRNSSRENDRIYGIMQVFGLALGKVAHPDKDFTLSQLEDQLGEAVNKANPVLAQSFVHLADPRPNRRWCIHRHMYVFSASPDIDRRPTPPTPYCRIIFDGSSGFAKFQGHAALLGDLMRNIGSYRAYTFDDTTENRSKLPESFFQIEPRSGLPGEEIEGALELSFGQETSILVIGELRSGPSEWLGVIAYPVSISGYPEKTCWARIGVCTWHTSIQYMRSELWDLFRKERIYMV
;
A
#
# COMPACT_ATOMS: atom_id res chain seq x y z
N MET A 1 -21.22 3.42 -2.83
CA MET A 1 -19.92 3.90 -2.31
C MET A 1 -18.99 3.97 -3.49
N SER A 2 -18.56 5.17 -3.86
CA SER A 2 -17.85 5.47 -5.11
C SER A 2 -16.39 5.05 -5.03
N SER A 3 -15.76 4.91 -6.19
CA SER A 3 -14.32 4.74 -6.39
C SER A 3 -13.43 5.85 -5.81
N GLU A 4 -14.02 6.86 -5.15
CA GLU A 4 -13.34 7.98 -4.51
C GLU A 4 -12.61 7.60 -3.22
N LEU A 5 -12.76 6.36 -2.73
CA LEU A 5 -12.04 5.85 -1.55
C LEU A 5 -10.52 5.73 -1.76
N PHE A 6 -10.02 5.96 -2.99
CA PHE A 6 -8.63 5.73 -3.38
C PHE A 6 -7.95 6.92 -4.07
N THR A 7 -8.59 8.10 -4.12
CA THR A 7 -8.01 9.28 -4.78
C THR A 7 -7.48 10.27 -3.75
N THR A 8 -6.15 10.42 -3.68
CA THR A 8 -5.43 11.33 -2.76
C THR A 8 -5.88 12.79 -2.87
N GLU A 9 -6.27 13.25 -4.06
CA GLU A 9 -6.67 14.65 -4.34
C GLU A 9 -7.87 15.18 -3.53
N LYS A 10 -8.58 14.34 -2.75
CA LYS A 10 -9.76 14.74 -1.96
C LYS A 10 -9.68 14.40 -0.47
N HIS A 11 -8.57 13.85 0.01
CA HIS A 11 -8.50 13.42 1.41
C HIS A 11 -8.02 14.57 2.31
N TRP A 12 -8.96 15.23 2.94
CA TRP A 12 -8.70 16.18 4.02
C TRP A 12 -8.74 15.47 5.39
N PRO A 13 -7.96 15.90 6.39
CA PRO A 13 -7.97 15.29 7.73
C PRO A 13 -9.38 15.21 8.32
N LEU A 14 -9.72 14.14 9.04
CA LEU A 14 -11.05 14.09 9.65
C LEU A 14 -11.27 15.23 10.66
N ARG A 15 -10.22 15.66 11.35
CA ARG A 15 -10.25 16.76 12.31
C ARG A 15 -9.01 17.63 12.17
N LEU A 16 -9.15 18.93 12.41
CA LEU A 16 -8.05 19.87 12.61
C LEU A 16 -8.06 20.37 14.05
N LEU A 17 -6.92 20.85 14.53
CA LEU A 17 -6.81 21.51 15.83
C LEU A 17 -6.73 23.02 15.61
N HIS A 18 -7.77 23.74 16.01
CA HIS A 18 -7.80 25.19 15.99
C HIS A 18 -7.13 25.74 17.25
N LEU A 19 -6.25 26.72 17.08
CA LEU A 19 -5.48 27.34 18.16
C LEU A 19 -5.95 28.79 18.32
N GLU A 20 -6.47 29.13 19.50
CA GLU A 20 -6.89 30.49 19.84
C GLU A 20 -6.35 30.85 21.24
N GLY A 21 -5.24 31.60 21.27
CA GLY A 21 -4.50 31.87 22.50
C GLY A 21 -3.99 30.57 23.14
N ASP A 22 -4.37 30.33 24.40
CA ASP A 22 -4.08 29.11 25.15
C ASP A 22 -5.15 28.00 24.97
N THR A 23 -6.14 28.23 24.10
CA THR A 23 -7.24 27.30 23.86
C THR A 23 -6.97 26.43 22.66
N PHE A 24 -7.15 25.11 22.83
CA PHE A 24 -6.97 24.11 21.79
C PHE A 24 -8.34 23.48 21.49
N ARG A 25 -8.92 23.75 20.32
CA ARG A 25 -10.25 23.23 19.97
C ARG A 25 -10.17 22.30 18.78
N SER A 26 -10.58 21.05 18.95
CA SER A 26 -10.62 20.11 17.83
C SER A 26 -11.88 20.35 16.98
N VAL A 27 -11.70 20.59 15.68
CA VAL A 27 -12.76 20.88 14.73
C VAL A 27 -12.87 19.71 13.76
N GLN A 28 -14.03 19.06 13.74
CA GLN A 28 -14.29 17.97 12.81
C GLN A 28 -14.70 18.52 11.44
N ARG A 29 -14.19 17.89 10.39
CA ARG A 29 -14.53 18.20 9.01
C ARG A 29 -16.02 17.99 8.75
N VAL A 30 -16.63 18.94 8.06
CA VAL A 30 -17.95 18.83 7.46
C VAL A 30 -17.80 18.78 5.94
N GLY A 31 -18.52 17.86 5.29
CA GLY A 31 -18.40 17.65 3.84
C GLY A 31 -17.01 17.15 3.43
N SER A 32 -16.48 17.68 2.33
CA SER A 32 -15.21 17.23 1.74
C SER A 32 -13.98 17.90 2.35
N CYS A 33 -14.07 19.16 2.79
CA CYS A 33 -12.90 19.98 3.18
C CYS A 33 -13.23 21.22 4.03
N THR A 34 -14.39 21.29 4.68
CA THR A 34 -14.79 22.47 5.47
C THR A 34 -14.61 22.24 6.96
N TYR A 35 -14.03 23.21 7.67
CA TYR A 35 -13.80 23.20 9.12
C TYR A 35 -14.21 24.55 9.70
N ASP A 36 -15.16 24.56 10.64
CA ASP A 36 -15.67 25.79 11.26
C ASP A 36 -16.04 26.87 10.22
N SER A 37 -16.85 26.47 9.23
CA SER A 37 -17.26 27.30 8.08
C SER A 37 -16.14 27.75 7.13
N THR A 38 -14.89 27.38 7.38
CA THR A 38 -13.77 27.68 6.48
C THR A 38 -13.54 26.51 5.54
N GLU A 39 -13.73 26.72 4.24
CA GLU A 39 -13.38 25.74 3.22
C GLU A 39 -11.86 25.75 2.98
N LYS A 40 -11.22 24.58 3.04
CA LYS A 40 -9.79 24.38 2.77
C LYS A 40 -8.85 25.33 3.56
N PRO A 41 -8.94 25.39 4.90
CA PRO A 41 -8.06 26.23 5.70
C PRO A 41 -6.59 25.82 5.52
N GLU A 42 -5.68 26.78 5.61
CA GLU A 42 -4.26 26.50 5.78
C GLU A 42 -4.01 25.89 7.16
N TYR A 43 -3.14 24.88 7.22
CA TYR A 43 -2.80 24.24 8.48
C TYR A 43 -1.40 23.62 8.46
N ASN A 44 -0.80 23.52 9.63
CA ASN A 44 0.47 22.84 9.83
C ASN A 44 0.23 21.38 10.27
N ILE A 45 1.09 20.47 9.79
CA ILE A 45 1.07 19.06 10.21
C ILE A 45 2.17 18.86 11.23
N LEU A 46 1.78 18.52 12.46
CA LEU A 46 2.69 18.04 13.49
C LEU A 46 2.42 16.57 13.77
N SER A 47 3.16 15.66 13.14
CA SER A 47 3.07 14.23 13.42
C SER A 47 3.86 13.91 14.70
N TYR A 48 3.15 13.76 15.81
CA TYR A 48 3.73 13.36 17.10
C TYR A 48 2.96 12.18 17.70
N THR A 49 3.69 11.17 18.15
CA THR A 49 3.11 9.96 18.76
C THR A 49 2.96 10.14 20.26
N TRP A 50 1.80 10.61 20.69
CA TRP A 50 1.46 10.77 22.11
C TRP A 50 1.64 9.47 22.91
N GLY A 51 1.39 8.33 22.27
CA GLY A 51 1.56 7.01 22.86
C GLY A 51 3.01 6.65 23.22
N ARG A 52 4.02 7.22 22.54
CA ARG A 52 5.43 6.94 22.83
C ARG A 52 5.86 7.46 24.20
N TRP A 53 5.24 8.54 24.63
CA TRP A 53 5.61 9.28 25.84
C TRP A 53 4.48 9.27 26.87
N MET A 54 3.52 8.35 26.72
CA MET A 54 2.38 8.27 27.61
C MET A 54 2.83 7.84 29.00
N THR A 55 2.37 8.55 30.04
CA THR A 55 2.58 8.17 31.43
C THR A 55 1.25 7.98 32.16
N ALA A 56 1.30 7.29 33.31
CA ALA A 56 0.11 7.02 34.10
C ALA A 56 -0.41 8.26 34.86
N ALA A 57 0.45 9.25 35.13
CA ALA A 57 0.14 10.39 36.00
C ALA A 57 0.71 11.71 35.47
N GLY A 58 -0.08 12.78 35.53
CA GLY A 58 0.28 14.12 35.06
C GLY A 58 -0.90 14.89 34.47
N LYS A 59 -0.63 16.07 33.89
CA LYS A 59 -1.64 16.91 33.24
C LYS A 59 -1.75 16.57 31.75
N THR A 60 -2.96 16.67 31.22
CA THR A 60 -3.26 16.49 29.79
C THR A 60 -3.36 17.86 29.12
N LEU A 61 -3.12 17.93 27.80
CA LEU A 61 -3.46 19.12 27.04
C LEU A 61 -4.99 19.34 27.09
N PRO A 62 -5.47 20.55 27.41
CA PRO A 62 -6.90 20.85 27.49
C PRO A 62 -7.48 21.04 26.09
N ILE A 63 -7.61 19.95 25.34
CA ILE A 63 -8.23 19.98 24.01
C ILE A 63 -9.74 19.87 24.15
N GLU A 64 -10.45 20.87 23.66
CA GLU A 64 -11.90 20.92 23.62
C GLU A 64 -12.48 20.13 22.43
N ASN A 65 -13.74 19.72 22.56
CA ASN A 65 -14.52 19.07 21.51
C ASN A 65 -13.93 17.73 21.01
N VAL A 66 -13.36 16.93 21.90
CA VAL A 66 -12.90 15.55 21.63
C VAL A 66 -13.74 14.55 22.41
N THR A 67 -14.01 13.38 21.82
CA THR A 67 -14.77 12.29 22.48
C THR A 67 -13.87 11.26 23.16
N TRP A 68 -12.55 11.42 23.06
CA TRP A 68 -11.55 10.52 23.63
C TRP A 68 -10.74 11.21 24.73
N LYS A 69 -10.20 10.40 25.65
CA LYS A 69 -9.29 10.89 26.68
C LYS A 69 -7.94 11.25 26.07
N ILE A 70 -7.53 12.51 26.22
CA ILE A 70 -6.19 12.98 25.91
C ILE A 70 -5.21 12.27 26.87
N PRO A 71 -4.23 11.46 26.38
CA PRO A 71 -3.25 10.84 27.24
C PRO A 71 -2.37 11.88 27.93
N VAL A 72 -1.92 11.53 29.14
CA VAL A 72 -0.89 12.27 29.83
C VAL A 72 0.44 11.96 29.16
N VAL A 73 1.20 13.00 28.86
CA VAL A 73 2.56 12.88 28.32
C VAL A 73 3.56 13.13 29.44
N GLY A 74 4.51 12.20 29.62
CA GLY A 74 5.59 12.30 30.59
C GLY A 74 6.50 13.48 30.34
N ARG A 75 7.19 13.97 31.37
CA ARG A 75 8.13 15.09 31.26
C ARG A 75 9.33 14.75 30.37
N GLU A 76 9.64 13.47 30.26
CA GLU A 76 10.60 12.88 29.32
C GLU A 76 10.18 13.02 27.84
N GLY A 77 8.89 13.27 27.55
CA GLY A 77 8.38 13.46 26.19
C GLY A 77 8.63 14.85 25.63
N PHE A 78 8.29 15.89 26.39
CA PHE A 78 8.57 17.29 26.04
C PHE A 78 8.77 18.13 27.31
N SER A 79 10.03 18.37 27.69
CA SER A 79 10.38 19.62 28.36
C SER A 79 10.48 20.74 27.32
N VAL A 80 10.36 22.00 27.72
CA VAL A 80 10.61 23.15 26.82
C VAL A 80 12.00 23.06 26.20
N GLU A 81 12.98 22.56 26.96
CA GLU A 81 14.35 22.30 26.48
C GLU A 81 14.43 21.11 25.53
N ALA A 82 13.56 20.09 25.66
CA ALA A 82 13.47 18.96 24.73
C ALA A 82 12.80 19.37 23.41
N PHE A 83 11.75 20.19 23.47
CA PHE A 83 11.15 20.82 22.28
C PHE A 83 12.16 21.73 21.59
N ALA A 84 12.84 22.59 22.36
CA ALA A 84 13.95 23.40 21.86
C ALA A 84 15.12 22.54 21.36
N LYS A 85 15.39 21.37 21.93
CA LYS A 85 16.40 20.43 21.43
C LYS A 85 15.96 19.74 20.15
N VAL A 86 14.68 19.37 19.99
CA VAL A 86 14.13 18.83 18.74
C VAL A 86 14.25 19.87 17.64
N VAL A 87 13.92 21.14 17.96
CA VAL A 87 14.14 22.34 17.11
C VAL A 87 15.62 22.65 16.86
N ARG A 88 16.55 22.11 17.68
CA ARG A 88 18.00 22.28 17.56
C ARG A 88 18.73 21.00 17.12
N HIS A 89 18.03 19.87 16.91
CA HIS A 89 18.60 18.57 16.53
C HIS A 89 18.56 18.35 15.02
N ARG A 90 19.24 19.27 14.35
CA ARG A 90 20.13 19.13 13.20
C ARG A 90 19.47 18.94 11.83
N ASN A 91 19.73 19.96 11.00
CA ASN A 91 20.11 19.98 9.58
C ASN A 91 20.95 18.78 9.01
N ILE A 92 21.13 17.65 9.70
CA ILE A 92 21.80 16.44 9.19
C ILE A 92 21.05 15.84 8.01
N LEU A 93 19.71 15.90 8.00
CA LEU A 93 18.91 15.30 6.94
C LEU A 93 18.98 16.12 5.64
N LYS A 94 19.14 17.44 5.75
CA LYS A 94 19.15 18.39 4.62
C LYS A 94 20.12 17.99 3.50
N PRO A 95 21.42 17.68 3.77
CA PRO A 95 22.34 17.18 2.75
C PRO A 95 21.86 15.90 2.05
N PHE A 96 21.26 14.95 2.76
CA PHE A 96 20.81 13.68 2.18
C PHE A 96 19.53 13.85 1.36
N ILE A 97 18.61 14.74 1.78
CA ILE A 97 17.42 15.09 1.01
C ILE A 97 17.85 15.77 -0.31
N LEU A 98 18.72 16.78 -0.23
CA LEU A 98 19.27 17.43 -1.41
C LEU A 98 19.97 16.45 -2.35
N GLU A 99 20.71 15.49 -1.80
CA GLU A 99 21.37 14.48 -2.61
C GLU A 99 20.38 13.51 -3.28
N ALA A 100 19.33 13.07 -2.58
CA ALA A 100 18.29 12.23 -3.16
C ALA A 100 17.52 12.95 -4.29
N LEU A 101 17.37 14.27 -4.19
CA LEU A 101 16.71 15.11 -5.20
C LEU A 101 17.56 15.32 -6.47
N LYS A 102 18.89 15.13 -6.41
CA LYS A 102 19.75 15.24 -7.59
C LYS A 102 19.43 14.14 -8.60
N ARG A 103 19.13 14.54 -9.84
CA ARG A 103 18.74 13.62 -10.93
C ARG A 103 19.95 13.11 -11.74
N ASP A 104 21.14 13.64 -11.46
CA ASP A 104 22.35 13.58 -12.30
C ASP A 104 23.16 12.26 -12.27
N ALA A 105 22.71 11.23 -11.53
CA ALA A 105 23.42 9.96 -11.55
C ALA A 105 23.23 9.25 -12.90
N ILE A 106 24.20 9.40 -13.81
CA ILE A 106 24.21 8.73 -15.13
C ILE A 106 24.60 7.25 -15.01
N VAL A 107 25.33 6.87 -13.96
CA VAL A 107 25.82 5.50 -13.74
C VAL A 107 25.42 5.02 -12.34
N VAL A 108 24.73 3.88 -12.30
CA VAL A 108 24.41 3.14 -11.07
C VAL A 108 25.46 2.05 -10.91
N ASP A 109 26.43 2.29 -10.03
CA ASP A 109 27.54 1.40 -9.70
C ASP A 109 27.64 1.16 -8.19
N ARG A 110 28.59 0.33 -7.75
CA ARG A 110 28.78 0.02 -6.32
C ARG A 110 29.01 1.27 -5.45
N PRO A 111 29.91 2.21 -5.80
CA PRO A 111 30.04 3.48 -5.06
C PRO A 111 28.73 4.26 -4.91
N TRP A 112 27.93 4.37 -5.98
CA TRP A 112 26.63 5.04 -5.93
C TRP A 112 25.65 4.30 -5.00
N VAL A 113 25.55 2.97 -5.10
CA VAL A 113 24.69 2.17 -4.20
C VAL A 113 25.09 2.35 -2.74
N ASN A 114 26.38 2.37 -2.41
CA ASN A 114 26.87 2.65 -1.06
C ASN A 114 26.41 4.03 -0.54
N LYS A 115 26.53 5.05 -1.39
CA LYS A 115 26.12 6.42 -1.07
C LYS A 115 24.62 6.51 -0.83
N VAL A 116 23.82 5.91 -1.71
CA VAL A 116 22.36 5.86 -1.60
C VAL A 116 21.94 5.11 -0.34
N TRP A 117 22.50 3.92 -0.08
CA TRP A 117 22.20 3.14 1.11
C TRP A 117 22.40 3.98 2.38
N LYS A 118 23.54 4.67 2.50
CA LYS A 118 23.82 5.55 3.64
C LYS A 118 22.78 6.66 3.80
N GLY A 119 22.32 7.25 2.70
CA GLY A 119 21.26 8.27 2.72
C GLY A 119 19.90 7.70 3.15
N VAL A 120 19.50 6.57 2.57
CA VAL A 120 18.27 5.83 2.94
C VAL A 120 18.30 5.44 4.41
N GLU A 121 19.39 4.85 4.89
CA GLU A 121 19.54 4.46 6.29
C GLU A 121 19.50 5.68 7.23
N THR A 122 20.14 6.79 6.86
CA THR A 122 20.14 8.00 7.70
C THR A 122 18.76 8.63 7.78
N ILE A 123 18.09 8.87 6.64
CA ILE A 123 16.79 9.55 6.60
C ILE A 123 15.70 8.69 7.23
N PHE A 124 15.61 7.42 6.84
CA PHE A 124 14.52 6.56 7.30
C PHE A 124 14.77 5.92 8.67
N SER A 125 15.91 6.21 9.32
CA SER A 125 16.08 5.93 10.75
C SER A 125 15.50 7.02 11.63
N ASP A 126 15.08 8.16 11.07
CA ASP A 126 14.38 9.18 11.84
C ASP A 126 13.08 8.60 12.43
N PRO A 127 12.83 8.78 13.73
CA PRO A 127 11.63 8.27 14.39
C PRO A 127 10.32 8.67 13.71
N TRP A 128 10.30 9.79 12.97
CA TRP A 128 9.15 10.22 12.18
C TRP A 128 8.70 9.14 11.19
N PHE A 129 9.63 8.49 10.47
CA PHE A 129 9.31 7.39 9.56
C PHE A 129 8.95 6.09 10.28
N SER A 130 9.12 5.98 11.59
CA SER A 130 8.61 4.81 12.32
C SER A 130 7.14 4.93 12.72
N SER A 131 6.53 6.11 12.55
CA SER A 131 5.16 6.41 12.98
C SER A 131 4.10 5.97 11.98
N LEU A 132 3.02 5.34 12.47
CA LEU A 132 1.82 5.08 11.68
C LEU A 132 1.15 6.38 11.19
N TRP A 133 1.16 7.43 12.01
CA TRP A 133 0.59 8.73 11.62
C TRP A 133 1.36 9.37 10.48
N THR A 134 2.68 9.25 10.48
CA THR A 134 3.50 9.75 9.36
C THR A 134 3.21 8.98 8.08
N LEU A 135 3.00 7.67 8.16
CA LEU A 135 2.58 6.87 7.01
C LEU A 135 1.22 7.34 6.47
N GLN A 136 0.24 7.55 7.36
CA GLN A 136 -1.09 8.03 6.99
C GLN A 136 -1.04 9.43 6.36
N GLU A 137 -0.46 10.40 7.06
CA GLU A 137 -0.41 11.79 6.61
C GLU A 137 0.46 11.94 5.38
N GLY A 138 1.59 11.24 5.29
CA GLY A 138 2.43 11.22 4.09
C GLY A 138 1.71 10.65 2.87
N PHE A 139 0.79 9.71 3.06
CA PHE A 139 -0.04 9.21 1.96
C PHE A 139 -1.13 10.21 1.57
N ILE A 140 -1.77 10.87 2.54
CA ILE A 140 -2.89 11.80 2.32
C ILE A 140 -2.42 13.18 1.81
N ARG A 141 -1.31 13.70 2.32
CA ARG A 141 -0.79 15.06 2.09
C ARG A 141 0.61 15.01 1.50
N GLN A 142 0.72 14.51 0.27
CA GLN A 142 2.00 14.55 -0.46
C GLN A 142 2.43 15.98 -0.78
N ASP A 143 1.52 16.93 -0.83
CA ASP A 143 1.78 18.36 -1.00
C ASP A 143 2.28 19.06 0.29
N ALA A 144 2.40 18.36 1.41
CA ALA A 144 2.91 18.95 2.65
C ALA A 144 4.36 19.41 2.50
N VAL A 145 4.64 20.66 2.88
CA VAL A 145 6.00 21.21 2.91
C VAL A 145 6.80 20.59 4.04
N LEU A 146 8.02 20.14 3.73
CA LEU A 146 8.94 19.59 4.70
C LEU A 146 9.69 20.71 5.41
N LEU A 147 9.37 20.86 6.70
CA LEU A 147 10.07 21.78 7.59
C LEU A 147 11.19 21.03 8.33
N PHE A 148 12.35 21.68 8.40
CA PHE A 148 13.44 21.28 9.30
C PHE A 148 13.13 21.72 10.72
N ASP A 149 13.99 21.28 11.64
CA ASP A 149 13.88 21.57 13.05
C ASP A 149 13.89 23.08 13.36
N ASP A 150 14.63 23.86 12.58
CA ASP A 150 14.67 25.32 12.63
C ASP A 150 13.48 26.03 11.95
N ALA A 151 12.43 25.27 11.58
CA ALA A 151 11.27 25.72 10.81
C ALA A 151 11.60 26.28 9.42
N THR A 152 12.82 26.07 8.92
CA THR A 152 13.17 26.38 7.53
C THR A 152 12.75 25.24 6.61
N TRP A 153 12.74 25.50 5.30
CA TRP A 153 12.58 24.48 4.27
C TRP A 153 13.71 24.59 3.24
N ILE A 154 13.76 23.62 2.33
CA ILE A 154 14.60 23.69 1.12
C ILE A 154 13.69 24.18 -0.01
N ASP A 155 14.12 25.17 -0.78
CA ASP A 155 13.52 25.43 -2.09
C ASP A 155 14.14 24.52 -3.14
N ILE A 156 13.29 23.86 -3.92
CA ILE A 156 13.69 23.01 -5.05
C ILE A 156 13.52 23.82 -6.35
N PRO A 157 14.57 23.93 -7.17
CA PRO A 157 14.47 24.52 -8.49
C PRO A 157 13.41 23.83 -9.35
N LYS A 158 12.73 24.57 -10.22
CA LYS A 158 11.65 24.05 -11.08
C LYS A 158 12.03 22.80 -11.90
N PHE A 159 13.29 22.66 -12.30
CA PHE A 159 13.76 21.50 -13.10
C PHE A 159 14.07 20.26 -12.25
N GLU A 160 14.27 20.42 -10.94
CA GLU A 160 14.50 19.33 -9.98
C GLU A 160 13.22 18.95 -9.22
N SER A 161 12.27 19.89 -9.15
CA SER A 161 10.96 19.69 -8.51
C SER A 161 10.07 18.71 -9.30
N TYR A 162 9.24 17.98 -8.58
CA TYR A 162 8.11 17.26 -9.15
C TYR A 162 6.84 18.12 -9.25
N THR A 163 6.88 19.33 -8.69
CA THR A 163 5.85 20.36 -8.86
C THR A 163 6.17 21.29 -10.05
N PRO A 164 5.17 21.70 -10.87
CA PRO A 164 5.40 22.50 -12.08
C PRO A 164 6.04 23.88 -11.86
N THR A 165 6.03 24.39 -10.64
CA THR A 165 6.46 25.75 -10.30
C THR A 165 7.82 25.82 -9.60
N GLY A 166 8.38 24.68 -9.17
CA GLY A 166 9.39 24.70 -8.10
C GLY A 166 8.80 25.21 -6.78
N GLY A 167 9.66 25.53 -5.82
CA GLY A 167 9.27 26.09 -4.52
C GLY A 167 9.67 25.19 -3.34
N PRO A 168 9.01 25.32 -2.18
CA PRO A 168 9.34 24.54 -1.00
C PRO A 168 9.29 23.03 -1.27
N CYS A 169 10.28 22.30 -0.78
CA CYS A 169 10.37 20.85 -0.83
C CYS A 169 9.15 20.23 -0.16
N THR A 170 8.37 19.46 -0.92
CA THR A 170 7.20 18.76 -0.41
C THR A 170 7.51 17.30 -0.10
N PHE A 171 6.60 16.62 0.59
CA PHE A 171 6.70 15.19 0.80
C PHE A 171 6.61 14.40 -0.51
N LEU A 172 5.89 14.90 -1.51
CA LEU A 172 5.84 14.35 -2.87
C LEU A 172 7.23 14.32 -3.49
N ASP A 173 7.99 15.41 -3.36
CA ASP A 173 9.34 15.49 -3.91
C ASP A 173 10.25 14.42 -3.29
N LEU A 174 10.17 14.25 -1.97
CA LEU A 174 10.89 13.21 -1.25
C LEU A 174 10.48 11.80 -1.72
N VAL A 175 9.18 11.54 -1.80
CA VAL A 175 8.63 10.24 -2.22
C VAL A 175 9.04 9.91 -3.65
N LYS A 176 8.91 10.85 -4.59
CA LYS A 176 9.27 10.65 -6.00
C LYS A 176 10.77 10.51 -6.20
N ALA A 177 11.60 11.24 -5.45
CA ALA A 177 13.05 11.08 -5.46
C ALA A 177 13.47 9.66 -5.06
N TYR A 178 12.95 9.17 -3.94
CA TYR A 178 13.26 7.80 -3.49
C TYR A 178 12.62 6.72 -4.36
N GLN A 179 11.45 6.97 -4.95
CA GLN A 179 10.87 6.07 -5.94
C GLN A 179 11.77 5.97 -7.18
N ASN A 180 12.34 7.08 -7.66
CA ASN A 180 13.27 7.08 -8.78
C ASN A 180 14.53 6.26 -8.45
N ILE A 181 15.09 6.45 -7.25
CA ILE A 181 16.19 5.63 -6.74
C ILE A 181 15.82 4.14 -6.75
N SER A 182 14.66 3.77 -6.20
CA SER A 182 14.17 2.39 -6.18
C SER A 182 14.05 1.81 -7.59
N SER A 183 13.44 2.56 -8.52
CA SER A 183 13.26 2.12 -9.91
C SER A 183 14.60 1.92 -10.64
N ARG A 184 15.60 2.79 -10.39
CA ARG A 184 16.95 2.65 -10.96
C ARG A 184 17.69 1.45 -10.39
N LEU A 185 17.59 1.22 -9.08
CA LEU A 185 18.18 0.05 -8.42
C LEU A 185 17.58 -1.24 -8.97
N SER A 186 16.25 -1.34 -9.02
CA SER A 186 15.57 -2.48 -9.66
C SER A 186 16.06 -2.65 -11.10
N ALA A 187 16.03 -1.60 -11.93
CA ALA A 187 16.45 -1.70 -13.33
C ALA A 187 17.90 -2.23 -13.49
N VAL A 188 18.84 -1.83 -12.63
CA VAL A 188 20.20 -2.39 -12.66
C VAL A 188 20.24 -3.82 -12.15
N LEU A 189 19.50 -4.16 -11.09
CA LEU A 189 19.39 -5.54 -10.62
C LEU A 189 18.84 -6.48 -11.71
N TRP A 190 17.97 -5.97 -12.59
CA TRP A 190 17.38 -6.70 -13.71
C TRP A 190 18.33 -6.85 -14.90
N TRP A 191 18.85 -5.72 -15.40
CA TRP A 191 19.48 -5.69 -16.72
C TRP A 191 21.00 -5.67 -16.66
N HIS A 192 21.57 -5.27 -15.51
CA HIS A 192 22.98 -4.90 -15.38
C HIS A 192 23.56 -5.30 -14.01
N SER A 193 23.15 -6.44 -13.45
CA SER A 193 23.57 -6.86 -12.11
C SER A 193 25.09 -7.07 -12.01
N ASP A 194 25.72 -7.41 -13.12
CA ASP A 194 27.17 -7.53 -13.28
C ASP A 194 27.93 -6.26 -12.89
N ARG A 195 27.35 -5.07 -13.12
CA ARG A 195 27.96 -3.78 -12.78
C ARG A 195 28.14 -3.54 -11.28
N LEU A 196 27.38 -4.23 -10.44
CA LEU A 196 27.37 -4.02 -9.00
C LEU A 196 28.35 -4.95 -8.26
N GLY A 197 28.69 -6.09 -8.86
CA GLY A 197 29.31 -7.21 -8.15
C GLY A 197 28.41 -7.78 -7.05
N HIS A 198 28.83 -8.88 -6.42
CA HIS A 198 28.02 -9.60 -5.43
C HIS A 198 27.57 -8.71 -4.26
N ASP A 199 28.50 -7.99 -3.62
CA ASP A 199 28.20 -7.11 -2.49
C ASP A 199 27.26 -5.95 -2.89
N GLY A 200 27.45 -5.40 -4.09
CA GLY A 200 26.61 -4.31 -4.59
C GLY A 200 25.18 -4.78 -4.88
N ILE A 201 25.00 -6.01 -5.39
CA ILE A 201 23.67 -6.62 -5.56
C ILE A 201 22.97 -6.77 -4.21
N ILE A 202 23.66 -7.30 -3.20
CA ILE A 202 23.10 -7.47 -1.85
C ILE A 202 22.67 -6.11 -1.29
N LEU A 203 23.54 -5.10 -1.39
CA LEU A 203 23.26 -3.78 -0.86
C LEU A 203 22.12 -3.07 -1.62
N ALA A 204 22.06 -3.23 -2.94
CA ALA A 204 20.96 -2.70 -3.76
C ALA A 204 19.62 -3.32 -3.37
N ARG A 205 19.56 -4.65 -3.19
CA ARG A 205 18.35 -5.35 -2.71
C ARG A 205 17.95 -4.88 -1.31
N LYS A 206 18.91 -4.77 -0.39
CA LYS A 206 18.67 -4.24 0.96
C LYS A 206 18.12 -2.81 0.92
N THR A 207 18.61 -2.00 -0.02
CA THR A 207 18.14 -0.63 -0.23
C THR A 207 16.70 -0.62 -0.73
N CYS A 208 16.35 -1.40 -1.77
CA CYS A 208 14.97 -1.53 -2.25
C CYS A 208 14.04 -2.02 -1.12
N GLN A 209 14.42 -3.07 -0.40
CA GLN A 209 13.64 -3.57 0.73
C GLN A 209 13.39 -2.48 1.77
N ARG A 210 14.40 -1.68 2.11
CA ARG A 210 14.23 -0.59 3.08
C ARG A 210 13.26 0.48 2.58
N LEU A 211 13.27 0.78 1.28
CA LEU A 211 12.31 1.71 0.65
C LEU A 211 10.88 1.15 0.65
N ASP A 212 10.73 -0.16 0.43
CA ASP A 212 9.45 -0.87 0.53
C ASP A 212 8.92 -0.85 1.97
N ASP A 213 9.75 -1.20 2.95
CA ASP A 213 9.40 -1.23 4.39
C ASP A 213 8.89 0.13 4.87
N VAL A 214 9.47 1.23 4.35
CA VAL A 214 9.07 2.59 4.73
C VAL A 214 7.94 3.14 3.86
N GLY A 215 7.46 2.38 2.89
CA GLY A 215 6.30 2.71 2.06
C GLY A 215 6.54 3.71 0.94
N ILE A 216 7.79 3.96 0.51
CA ILE A 216 8.02 4.84 -0.64
C ILE A 216 7.22 4.39 -1.87
N PRO A 217 7.25 3.11 -2.27
CA PRO A 217 6.54 2.70 -3.47
C PRO A 217 5.01 2.73 -3.34
N CYS A 218 4.45 2.52 -2.15
CA CYS A 218 3.00 2.63 -1.96
C CYS A 218 2.53 4.08 -2.03
N MET A 219 3.30 5.00 -1.43
CA MET A 219 2.99 6.43 -1.47
C MET A 219 3.17 6.98 -2.88
N ALA A 220 4.28 6.67 -3.54
CA ALA A 220 4.58 7.20 -4.88
C ALA A 220 3.54 6.82 -5.93
N ARG A 221 2.86 5.69 -5.75
CA ARG A 221 1.80 5.19 -6.65
C ARG A 221 0.39 5.40 -6.12
N SER A 222 0.22 6.00 -4.94
CA SER A 222 -1.09 6.13 -4.28
C SER A 222 -1.83 4.79 -4.13
N HIS A 223 -1.10 3.70 -3.85
CA HIS A 223 -1.69 2.37 -3.64
C HIS A 223 -2.11 2.18 -2.18
N ALA A 224 -3.34 2.59 -1.85
CA ALA A 224 -3.82 2.56 -0.47
C ALA A 224 -3.76 1.17 0.18
N ILE A 225 -4.05 0.11 -0.58
CA ILE A 225 -4.04 -1.27 -0.04
C ILE A 225 -2.67 -1.68 0.51
N ALA A 226 -1.57 -1.21 -0.09
CA ALA A 226 -0.22 -1.52 0.35
C ALA A 226 0.09 -0.93 1.74
N LEU A 227 -0.64 0.10 2.17
CA LEU A 227 -0.46 0.70 3.48
C LEU A 227 -0.62 -0.30 4.61
N TYR A 228 -1.49 -1.31 4.47
CA TYR A 228 -1.62 -2.29 5.54
C TYR A 228 -0.35 -3.16 5.68
N GLY A 229 0.24 -3.59 4.58
CA GLY A 229 1.55 -4.26 4.60
C GLY A 229 2.61 -3.37 5.24
N VAL A 230 2.72 -2.12 4.77
CA VAL A 230 3.71 -1.14 5.26
C VAL A 230 3.50 -0.78 6.74
N SER A 231 2.25 -0.76 7.21
CA SER A 231 1.92 -0.48 8.62
C SER A 231 2.60 -1.46 9.59
N SER A 232 2.97 -2.66 9.11
CA SER A 232 3.63 -3.72 9.88
C SER A 232 5.08 -3.37 10.25
N PHE A 233 5.73 -2.52 9.46
CA PHE A 233 7.09 -2.03 9.70
C PHE A 233 7.13 -0.76 10.56
N ARG A 234 5.95 -0.26 10.97
CA ARG A 234 5.83 0.89 11.87
C ARG A 234 5.80 0.44 13.33
N ASN A 235 6.25 1.34 14.19
CA ASN A 235 6.19 1.18 15.64
C ASN A 235 4.78 1.50 16.14
N SER A 236 4.19 0.55 16.85
CA SER A 236 2.89 0.70 17.52
C SER A 236 2.96 0.03 18.88
N SER A 237 2.35 0.66 19.90
CA SER A 237 2.25 0.05 21.24
C SER A 237 1.08 -0.93 21.35
N ARG A 238 0.10 -0.83 20.43
CA ARG A 238 -1.04 -1.73 20.30
C ARG A 238 -1.09 -2.27 18.88
N GLU A 239 -1.21 -3.57 18.73
CA GLU A 239 -1.26 -4.19 17.39
C GLU A 239 -2.42 -3.68 16.54
N ASN A 240 -3.57 -3.40 17.16
CA ASN A 240 -4.75 -2.86 16.48
C ASN A 240 -4.51 -1.50 15.81
N ASP A 241 -3.53 -0.73 16.28
CA ASP A 241 -3.23 0.59 15.71
C ASP A 241 -2.69 0.48 14.28
N ARG A 242 -2.18 -0.69 13.86
CA ARG A 242 -1.77 -0.94 12.47
C ARG A 242 -2.91 -0.72 11.47
N ILE A 243 -4.16 -0.99 11.86
CA ILE A 243 -5.35 -0.71 11.05
C ILE A 243 -5.95 0.64 11.42
N TYR A 244 -6.11 0.96 12.71
CA TYR A 244 -6.69 2.25 13.12
C TYR A 244 -5.89 3.45 12.62
N GLY A 245 -4.56 3.31 12.54
CA GLY A 245 -3.67 4.36 12.05
C GLY A 245 -3.65 4.54 10.54
N ILE A 246 -4.37 3.71 9.76
CA ILE A 246 -4.45 3.86 8.29
C ILE A 246 -5.89 3.89 7.75
N MET A 247 -6.90 3.52 8.55
CA MET A 247 -8.29 3.39 8.08
C MET A 247 -8.87 4.70 7.49
N GLN A 248 -8.35 5.86 7.90
CA GLN A 248 -8.76 7.16 7.36
C GLN A 248 -8.38 7.29 5.88
N VAL A 249 -7.28 6.70 5.42
CA VAL A 249 -6.92 6.69 4.00
C VAL A 249 -8.02 6.05 3.17
N PHE A 250 -8.62 5.00 3.70
CA PHE A 250 -9.73 4.30 3.06
C PHE A 250 -11.09 4.97 3.32
N GLY A 251 -11.17 6.07 4.09
CA GLY A 251 -12.44 6.66 4.50
C GLY A 251 -13.33 5.73 5.34
N LEU A 252 -12.73 4.80 6.08
CA LEU A 252 -13.45 3.79 6.85
C LEU A 252 -13.52 4.13 8.35
N ALA A 253 -14.61 3.71 8.98
CA ALA A 253 -14.74 3.61 10.44
C ALA A 253 -14.86 2.12 10.79
N LEU A 254 -13.82 1.55 11.40
CA LEU A 254 -13.75 0.12 11.74
C LEU A 254 -13.67 -0.07 13.26
N GLY A 255 -13.91 -1.30 13.72
CA GLY A 255 -13.73 -1.72 15.11
C GLY A 255 -14.40 -0.79 16.12
N LYS A 256 -13.62 -0.34 17.09
CA LYS A 256 -14.07 0.58 18.16
C LYS A 256 -14.62 1.90 17.64
N VAL A 257 -14.20 2.36 16.46
CA VAL A 257 -14.72 3.62 15.92
C VAL A 257 -16.16 3.45 15.43
N ALA A 258 -16.49 2.31 14.80
CA ALA A 258 -17.86 1.99 14.39
C ALA A 258 -18.71 1.41 15.53
N HIS A 259 -18.08 0.75 16.50
CA HIS A 259 -18.74 0.08 17.62
C HIS A 259 -18.01 0.40 18.94
N PRO A 260 -18.24 1.59 19.52
CA PRO A 260 -17.52 2.07 20.70
C PRO A 260 -17.55 1.15 21.91
N ASP A 261 -18.66 0.40 22.05
CA ASP A 261 -18.90 -0.49 23.19
C ASP A 261 -18.27 -1.89 23.05
N LYS A 262 -17.54 -2.16 21.96
CA LYS A 262 -16.97 -3.48 21.67
C LYS A 262 -15.44 -3.41 21.54
N ASP A 263 -14.77 -4.42 22.08
CA ASP A 263 -13.36 -4.68 21.80
C ASP A 263 -13.20 -5.51 20.53
N PHE A 264 -12.09 -5.29 19.82
CA PHE A 264 -11.76 -6.00 18.59
C PHE A 264 -10.30 -6.45 18.63
N THR A 265 -10.05 -7.67 18.17
CA THR A 265 -8.69 -8.16 17.90
C THR A 265 -8.21 -7.65 16.54
N LEU A 266 -6.89 -7.67 16.31
CA LEU A 266 -6.33 -7.32 15.00
C LEU A 266 -6.94 -8.18 13.88
N SER A 267 -7.13 -9.47 14.11
CA SER A 267 -7.74 -10.38 13.13
C SER A 267 -9.19 -10.01 12.78
N GLN A 268 -9.98 -9.51 13.74
CA GLN A 268 -11.32 -9.02 13.44
C GLN A 268 -11.30 -7.72 12.64
N LEU A 269 -10.33 -6.83 12.92
CA LEU A 269 -10.12 -5.61 12.16
C LEU A 269 -9.65 -5.90 10.72
N GLU A 270 -8.80 -6.92 10.53
CA GLU A 270 -8.40 -7.40 9.21
C GLU A 270 -9.59 -7.89 8.41
N ASP A 271 -10.49 -8.69 9.02
CA ASP A 271 -11.70 -9.18 8.35
C ASP A 271 -12.61 -8.00 7.95
N GLN A 272 -12.79 -7.01 8.83
CA GLN A 272 -13.57 -5.80 8.55
C GLN A 272 -12.94 -4.94 7.44
N LEU A 273 -11.61 -4.76 7.47
CA LEU A 273 -10.89 -4.01 6.45
C LEU A 273 -10.96 -4.73 5.10
N GLY A 274 -10.72 -6.05 5.08
CA GLY A 274 -10.81 -6.88 3.89
C GLY A 274 -12.21 -6.86 3.27
N GLU A 275 -13.26 -6.99 4.08
CA GLU A 275 -14.66 -6.88 3.63
C GLU A 275 -14.92 -5.49 3.04
N ALA A 276 -14.56 -4.42 3.76
CA ALA A 276 -14.84 -3.05 3.35
C ALA A 276 -14.13 -2.69 2.03
N VAL A 277 -12.86 -3.06 1.89
CA VAL A 277 -12.06 -2.78 0.68
C VAL A 277 -12.55 -3.61 -0.51
N ASN A 278 -12.89 -4.89 -0.32
CA ASN A 278 -13.49 -5.72 -1.37
C ASN A 278 -14.86 -5.19 -1.84
N LYS A 279 -15.69 -4.72 -0.90
CA LYS A 279 -16.99 -4.11 -1.20
C LYS A 279 -16.84 -2.78 -1.95
N ALA A 280 -15.79 -2.02 -1.64
CA ALA A 280 -15.48 -0.75 -2.28
C ALA A 280 -14.93 -0.90 -3.70
N ASN A 281 -13.89 -1.72 -3.85
CA ASN A 281 -13.24 -1.97 -5.13
C ASN A 281 -12.50 -3.32 -5.09
N PRO A 282 -13.10 -4.41 -5.61
CA PRO A 282 -12.48 -5.73 -5.59
C PRO A 282 -11.21 -5.80 -6.46
N VAL A 283 -11.04 -4.92 -7.46
CA VAL A 283 -9.81 -4.87 -8.26
C VAL A 283 -8.64 -4.49 -7.36
N LEU A 284 -8.72 -3.34 -6.69
CA LEU A 284 -7.68 -2.93 -5.75
C LEU A 284 -7.56 -3.92 -4.59
N ALA A 285 -8.67 -4.41 -4.05
CA ALA A 285 -8.66 -5.35 -2.93
C ALA A 285 -7.94 -6.67 -3.23
N GLN A 286 -7.85 -7.08 -4.51
CA GLN A 286 -7.21 -8.33 -4.92
C GLN A 286 -5.86 -8.14 -5.64
N SER A 287 -5.42 -6.89 -5.90
CA SER A 287 -4.13 -6.54 -6.52
C SER A 287 -2.92 -6.78 -5.62
N PHE A 288 -2.82 -7.94 -4.98
CA PHE A 288 -1.72 -8.30 -4.10
C PHE A 288 -1.35 -9.77 -4.27
N VAL A 289 -0.28 -10.20 -3.61
CA VAL A 289 0.01 -11.62 -3.34
C VAL A 289 0.41 -11.78 -1.89
N HIS A 290 0.10 -12.94 -1.31
CA HIS A 290 0.57 -13.26 0.03
C HIS A 290 2.07 -13.56 0.01
N LEU A 291 2.81 -13.08 1.01
CA LEU A 291 4.24 -13.39 1.21
C LEU A 291 4.47 -14.43 2.31
N ALA A 292 3.39 -14.93 2.90
CA ALA A 292 3.36 -15.97 3.93
C ALA A 292 1.96 -16.59 3.95
N ASP A 293 1.79 -17.73 4.61
CA ASP A 293 0.48 -18.36 4.76
C ASP A 293 -0.51 -17.40 5.46
N PRO A 294 -1.63 -17.03 4.82
CA PRO A 294 -2.68 -16.26 5.48
C PRO A 294 -3.39 -17.12 6.53
N ARG A 295 -4.20 -16.48 7.37
CA ARG A 295 -5.10 -17.20 8.27
C ARG A 295 -5.97 -18.19 7.47
N PRO A 296 -6.35 -19.35 8.05
CA PRO A 296 -7.24 -20.29 7.38
C PRO A 296 -8.49 -19.59 6.85
N ASN A 297 -8.87 -19.92 5.60
CA ASN A 297 -10.06 -19.38 4.94
C ASN A 297 -9.99 -17.85 4.70
N ARG A 298 -8.80 -17.26 4.59
CA ARG A 298 -8.58 -15.83 4.35
C ARG A 298 -7.66 -15.52 3.17
N ARG A 299 -7.49 -16.40 2.18
CA ARG A 299 -6.64 -16.04 1.02
C ARG A 299 -7.23 -14.90 0.17
N TRP A 300 -8.53 -14.64 0.31
CA TRP A 300 -9.21 -13.49 -0.30
C TRP A 300 -8.95 -12.16 0.44
N CYS A 301 -8.47 -12.20 1.68
CA CYS A 301 -8.35 -11.03 2.54
C CYS A 301 -6.92 -10.48 2.52
N ILE A 302 -6.79 -9.15 2.55
CA ILE A 302 -5.48 -8.51 2.72
C ILE A 302 -4.87 -8.87 4.08
N HIS A 303 -3.54 -8.95 4.14
CA HIS A 303 -2.78 -9.36 5.32
C HIS A 303 -1.48 -8.56 5.43
N ARG A 304 -0.85 -8.54 6.61
CA ARG A 304 0.42 -7.83 6.87
C ARG A 304 1.61 -8.28 6.02
N HIS A 305 1.66 -9.57 5.67
CA HIS A 305 2.70 -10.13 4.82
C HIS A 305 2.15 -10.28 3.40
N MET A 306 2.09 -9.16 2.68
CA MET A 306 1.64 -9.14 1.29
C MET A 306 2.51 -8.20 0.46
N TYR A 307 2.61 -8.51 -0.82
CA TYR A 307 3.17 -7.63 -1.83
C TYR A 307 2.05 -7.11 -2.73
N VAL A 308 1.99 -5.81 -2.96
CA VAL A 308 1.01 -5.22 -3.88
C VAL A 308 1.61 -5.13 -5.26
N PHE A 309 0.94 -5.76 -6.22
CA PHE A 309 1.44 -5.86 -7.57
C PHE A 309 1.57 -4.47 -8.21
N SER A 310 2.80 -4.15 -8.62
CA SER A 310 3.20 -2.80 -9.02
C SER A 310 2.94 -2.46 -10.50
N ALA A 311 2.46 -3.39 -11.34
CA ALA A 311 2.14 -3.01 -12.72
C ALA A 311 0.83 -2.20 -12.82
N SER A 312 0.14 -1.97 -11.68
CA SER A 312 -0.83 -0.89 -11.62
C SER A 312 -0.16 0.40 -12.10
N PRO A 313 -0.76 1.06 -13.09
CA PRO A 313 -0.11 2.11 -13.85
C PRO A 313 0.41 3.24 -12.99
N ASP A 314 1.25 4.07 -13.59
CA ASP A 314 1.37 5.48 -13.22
C ASP A 314 -0.03 6.10 -13.06
N ILE A 315 -0.60 5.98 -11.86
CA ILE A 315 -1.84 6.65 -11.43
C ILE A 315 -1.67 8.16 -11.58
N ASP A 316 -0.43 8.64 -11.63
CA ASP A 316 -0.04 9.99 -12.00
C ASP A 316 -0.54 10.45 -13.37
N ARG A 317 -0.82 9.56 -14.34
CA ARG A 317 -1.10 9.99 -15.71
C ARG A 317 -2.56 10.05 -16.11
N ARG A 318 -3.50 9.31 -15.49
CA ARG A 318 -4.97 9.56 -15.60
C ARG A 318 -5.76 8.96 -14.41
N PRO A 319 -6.71 9.70 -13.80
CA PRO A 319 -7.42 9.32 -12.58
C PRO A 319 -8.63 8.42 -12.83
N THR A 320 -8.59 7.52 -13.81
CA THR A 320 -9.75 6.64 -14.02
C THR A 320 -9.64 5.46 -13.05
N PRO A 321 -10.58 5.31 -12.11
CA PRO A 321 -10.53 4.20 -11.18
C PRO A 321 -10.68 2.86 -11.92
N PRO A 322 -10.11 1.77 -11.37
CA PRO A 322 -10.32 0.44 -11.91
C PRO A 322 -11.81 0.10 -12.00
N THR A 323 -12.20 -0.64 -13.05
CA THR A 323 -13.59 -1.07 -13.26
C THR A 323 -13.76 -2.52 -12.79
N PRO A 324 -14.51 -2.78 -11.71
CA PRO A 324 -14.73 -4.13 -11.24
C PRO A 324 -15.72 -4.90 -12.13
N TYR A 325 -15.44 -6.18 -12.37
CA TYR A 325 -16.30 -7.11 -13.11
C TYR A 325 -16.78 -8.29 -12.25
N CYS A 326 -16.54 -8.21 -10.94
CA CYS A 326 -17.01 -9.16 -9.95
C CYS A 326 -17.53 -8.46 -8.70
N ARG A 327 -18.12 -9.25 -7.80
CA ARG A 327 -18.38 -8.89 -6.40
C ARG A 327 -17.74 -9.94 -5.51
N ILE A 328 -17.12 -9.48 -4.43
CA ILE A 328 -16.55 -10.33 -3.38
C ILE A 328 -17.24 -9.94 -2.07
N ILE A 329 -17.94 -10.89 -1.47
CA ILE A 329 -18.77 -10.65 -0.28
C ILE A 329 -18.29 -11.56 0.84
N PHE A 330 -17.88 -10.98 1.97
CA PHE A 330 -17.44 -11.76 3.12
C PHE A 330 -18.63 -12.46 3.81
N ASP A 331 -18.48 -13.76 4.09
CA ASP A 331 -19.39 -14.54 4.90
C ASP A 331 -18.75 -14.76 6.28
N GLY A 332 -19.07 -13.88 7.23
CA GLY A 332 -18.51 -13.93 8.58
C GLY A 332 -18.78 -15.23 9.36
N SER A 333 -19.79 -16.03 8.95
CA SER A 333 -20.09 -17.30 9.61
C SER A 333 -19.11 -18.42 9.25
N SER A 334 -18.67 -18.46 7.99
CA SER A 334 -17.75 -19.48 7.48
C SER A 334 -16.31 -18.97 7.38
N GLY A 335 -16.15 -17.64 7.36
CA GLY A 335 -14.88 -16.99 7.10
C GLY A 335 -14.52 -16.88 5.62
N PHE A 336 -15.28 -17.52 4.73
CA PHE A 336 -15.02 -17.45 3.30
C PHE A 336 -15.45 -16.11 2.71
N ALA A 337 -15.00 -15.81 1.50
CA ALA A 337 -15.61 -14.79 0.68
C ALA A 337 -16.32 -15.41 -0.52
N LYS A 338 -17.56 -14.98 -0.76
CA LYS A 338 -18.32 -15.38 -1.94
C LYS A 338 -17.92 -14.51 -3.13
N PHE A 339 -17.29 -15.12 -4.12
CA PHE A 339 -17.06 -14.50 -5.43
C PHE A 339 -18.30 -14.65 -6.30
N GLN A 340 -18.68 -13.57 -6.96
CA GLN A 340 -19.74 -13.53 -7.98
C GLN A 340 -19.21 -12.76 -9.19
N GLY A 341 -18.88 -13.47 -10.25
CA GLY A 341 -18.23 -12.86 -11.40
C GLY A 341 -18.05 -13.84 -12.54
N HIS A 342 -17.06 -13.56 -13.37
CA HIS A 342 -16.71 -14.36 -14.54
C HIS A 342 -15.45 -15.18 -14.24
N ALA A 343 -15.42 -16.43 -14.68
CA ALA A 343 -14.23 -17.27 -14.60
C ALA A 343 -14.02 -18.01 -15.92
N ALA A 344 -12.76 -18.22 -16.29
CA ALA A 344 -12.38 -19.06 -17.43
C ALA A 344 -11.26 -20.01 -17.02
N LEU A 345 -11.27 -21.23 -17.57
CA LEU A 345 -10.15 -22.16 -17.41
C LEU A 345 -8.87 -21.45 -17.86
N LEU A 346 -7.79 -21.67 -17.10
CA LEU A 346 -6.51 -21.01 -17.36
C LEU A 346 -6.08 -21.31 -18.81
N GLY A 347 -6.02 -22.59 -19.20
CA GLY A 347 -5.60 -22.96 -20.55
C GLY A 347 -6.47 -22.38 -21.67
N ASP A 348 -7.78 -22.27 -21.46
CA ASP A 348 -8.67 -21.63 -22.45
C ASP A 348 -8.36 -20.15 -22.62
N LEU A 349 -8.18 -19.41 -21.51
CA LEU A 349 -7.82 -18.01 -21.61
C LEU A 349 -6.44 -17.84 -22.25
N MET A 350 -5.47 -18.67 -21.84
CA MET A 350 -4.08 -18.64 -22.31
C MET A 350 -3.95 -18.87 -23.81
N ARG A 351 -4.81 -19.67 -24.42
CA ARG A 351 -4.83 -19.89 -25.88
C ARG A 351 -5.34 -18.67 -26.67
N ASN A 352 -6.13 -17.80 -26.03
CA ASN A 352 -6.87 -16.74 -26.73
C ASN A 352 -6.41 -15.31 -26.40
N ILE A 353 -5.66 -15.09 -25.31
CA ILE A 353 -5.09 -13.77 -25.00
C ILE A 353 -3.71 -13.59 -25.66
N GLY A 354 -3.29 -12.36 -25.94
CA GLY A 354 -1.98 -12.07 -26.57
C GLY A 354 -0.77 -12.41 -25.70
N SER A 355 0.42 -12.02 -26.16
CA SER A 355 1.72 -12.40 -25.58
C SER A 355 2.07 -11.70 -24.26
N TYR A 356 1.48 -10.53 -23.95
CA TYR A 356 1.83 -9.82 -22.73
C TYR A 356 0.99 -10.29 -21.54
N ARG A 357 1.65 -10.99 -20.62
CA ARG A 357 1.06 -11.53 -19.39
C ARG A 357 2.06 -11.39 -18.25
N ALA A 358 1.59 -11.04 -17.07
CA ALA A 358 2.37 -11.06 -15.85
C ALA A 358 1.70 -11.98 -14.84
N TYR A 359 2.48 -12.81 -14.17
CA TYR A 359 2.03 -13.70 -13.11
C TYR A 359 2.76 -13.35 -11.83
N THR A 360 2.07 -13.39 -10.71
CA THR A 360 2.69 -13.30 -9.39
C THR A 360 1.96 -14.28 -8.49
N PHE A 361 2.71 -15.16 -7.84
CA PHE A 361 2.14 -16.23 -7.03
C PHE A 361 2.19 -15.88 -5.55
N ASP A 362 1.19 -16.36 -4.81
CA ASP A 362 1.19 -16.30 -3.36
C ASP A 362 2.30 -17.21 -2.83
N ASP A 363 3.12 -16.68 -1.94
CA ASP A 363 4.22 -17.37 -1.29
C ASP A 363 3.74 -18.18 -0.07
N THR A 364 2.81 -19.10 -0.33
CA THR A 364 2.26 -20.02 0.67
C THR A 364 3.07 -21.30 0.73
N THR A 365 3.05 -21.97 1.89
CA THR A 365 3.69 -23.29 2.06
C THR A 365 3.19 -24.28 1.02
N GLU A 366 1.88 -24.26 0.72
CA GLU A 366 1.29 -25.12 -0.30
C GLU A 366 1.87 -24.82 -1.69
N ASN A 367 1.88 -23.56 -2.11
CA ASN A 367 2.40 -23.20 -3.42
C ASN A 367 3.88 -23.55 -3.54
N ARG A 368 4.71 -23.27 -2.53
CA ARG A 368 6.15 -23.63 -2.52
C ARG A 368 6.41 -25.13 -2.64
N SER A 369 5.50 -25.96 -2.12
CA SER A 369 5.63 -27.42 -2.22
C SER A 369 5.24 -27.98 -3.59
N LYS A 370 4.57 -27.19 -4.44
CA LYS A 370 4.03 -27.61 -5.73
C LYS A 370 4.68 -26.92 -6.93
N LEU A 371 5.05 -25.66 -6.78
CA LEU A 371 5.60 -24.84 -7.87
C LEU A 371 7.13 -24.70 -7.78
N PRO A 372 7.82 -24.47 -8.91
CA PRO A 372 9.26 -24.20 -8.91
C PRO A 372 9.63 -22.97 -8.08
N GLU A 373 10.77 -23.01 -7.38
CA GLU A 373 11.27 -21.89 -6.58
C GLU A 373 11.43 -20.58 -7.39
N SER A 374 11.70 -20.71 -8.70
CA SER A 374 11.81 -19.57 -9.61
C SER A 374 10.51 -18.75 -9.73
N PHE A 375 9.35 -19.30 -9.37
CA PHE A 375 8.05 -18.65 -9.49
C PHE A 375 7.77 -17.65 -8.34
N PHE A 376 8.49 -17.75 -7.22
CA PHE A 376 8.29 -16.90 -6.04
C PHE A 376 9.19 -15.66 -6.01
N GLN A 377 9.79 -15.31 -7.14
CA GLN A 377 10.49 -14.04 -7.29
C GLN A 377 9.42 -12.94 -7.40
N ILE A 378 9.33 -12.09 -6.37
CA ILE A 378 8.36 -10.97 -6.26
C ILE A 378 8.35 -10.08 -7.51
N GLU A 379 9.51 -10.00 -8.15
CA GLU A 379 9.78 -9.18 -9.30
C GLU A 379 9.48 -10.03 -10.57
N PRO A 380 8.42 -9.72 -11.34
CA PRO A 380 7.94 -10.57 -12.42
C PRO A 380 8.97 -10.62 -13.55
N ARG A 381 9.51 -11.81 -13.85
CA ARG A 381 10.36 -12.00 -15.01
C ARG A 381 9.53 -11.75 -16.27
N SER A 382 9.84 -10.70 -17.01
CA SER A 382 9.46 -10.63 -18.41
C SER A 382 10.18 -11.77 -19.15
N GLY A 383 9.48 -12.88 -19.42
CA GLY A 383 10.01 -13.91 -20.31
C GLY A 383 10.00 -15.36 -19.84
N LEU A 384 9.33 -15.73 -18.75
CA LEU A 384 8.93 -17.14 -18.65
C LEU A 384 7.89 -17.42 -19.73
N PRO A 385 8.09 -18.42 -20.62
CA PRO A 385 7.09 -18.77 -21.62
C PRO A 385 5.77 -19.08 -20.91
N GLY A 386 4.67 -18.48 -21.37
CA GLY A 386 3.36 -18.70 -20.76
C GLY A 386 2.96 -20.18 -20.69
N GLU A 387 3.46 -20.98 -21.63
CA GLU A 387 3.28 -22.44 -21.70
C GLU A 387 3.95 -23.18 -20.53
N GLU A 388 5.12 -22.73 -20.05
CA GLU A 388 5.80 -23.33 -18.90
C GLU A 388 4.99 -23.12 -17.61
N ILE A 389 4.43 -21.91 -17.46
CA ILE A 389 3.59 -21.57 -16.31
C ILE A 389 2.27 -22.34 -16.36
N GLU A 390 1.62 -22.42 -17.52
CA GLU A 390 0.38 -23.20 -17.71
C GLU A 390 0.59 -24.67 -17.37
N GLY A 391 1.62 -25.30 -17.97
CA GLY A 391 1.93 -26.70 -17.70
C GLY A 391 2.27 -26.98 -16.24
N ALA A 392 3.01 -26.07 -15.58
CA ALA A 392 3.32 -26.19 -14.16
C ALA A 392 2.07 -26.10 -13.27
N LEU A 393 1.15 -25.18 -13.59
CA LEU A 393 -0.09 -24.99 -12.83
C LEU A 393 -1.06 -26.17 -13.03
N GLU A 394 -1.27 -26.63 -14.27
CA GLU A 394 -2.12 -27.78 -14.55
C GLU A 394 -1.61 -29.07 -13.89
N LEU A 395 -0.29 -29.30 -13.92
CA LEU A 395 0.33 -30.44 -13.26
C LEU A 395 0.17 -30.40 -11.73
N SER A 396 0.26 -29.19 -11.15
CA SER A 396 0.30 -28.98 -9.70
C SER A 396 -1.07 -28.87 -9.04
N PHE A 397 -2.03 -28.28 -9.75
CA PHE A 397 -3.35 -27.90 -9.22
C PHE A 397 -4.51 -28.46 -10.04
N GLY A 398 -4.23 -29.15 -11.15
CA GLY A 398 -5.22 -29.80 -12.00
C GLY A 398 -5.74 -28.91 -13.14
N GLN A 399 -6.42 -29.55 -14.10
CA GLN A 399 -6.97 -28.92 -15.31
C GLN A 399 -8.12 -27.94 -15.02
N GLU A 400 -8.71 -27.98 -13.82
CA GLU A 400 -9.76 -27.04 -13.40
C GLU A 400 -9.20 -25.71 -12.86
N THR A 401 -7.87 -25.53 -12.86
CA THR A 401 -7.24 -24.24 -12.55
C THR A 401 -7.81 -23.16 -13.46
N SER A 402 -8.36 -22.10 -12.87
CA SER A 402 -9.04 -21.04 -13.60
C SER A 402 -8.61 -19.65 -13.16
N ILE A 403 -8.95 -18.68 -14.00
CA ILE A 403 -8.79 -17.27 -13.72
C ILE A 403 -10.17 -16.70 -13.36
N LEU A 404 -10.28 -16.19 -12.14
CA LEU A 404 -11.42 -15.39 -11.67
C LEU A 404 -11.20 -13.95 -12.13
N VAL A 405 -12.02 -13.46 -13.06
CA VAL A 405 -11.90 -12.10 -13.60
C VAL A 405 -12.32 -11.09 -12.54
N ILE A 406 -11.36 -10.29 -12.08
CA ILE A 406 -11.61 -9.28 -11.04
C ILE A 406 -12.06 -7.97 -11.67
N GLY A 407 -11.29 -7.47 -12.65
CA GLY A 407 -11.68 -6.30 -13.43
C GLY A 407 -10.57 -5.65 -14.25
N GLU A 408 -10.83 -4.43 -14.72
CA GLU A 408 -9.95 -3.66 -15.60
C GLU A 408 -9.19 -2.59 -14.79
N LEU A 409 -7.86 -2.52 -14.93
CA LEU A 409 -6.96 -1.59 -14.22
C LEU A 409 -6.89 -0.18 -14.86
N ARG A 410 -7.36 -0.04 -16.10
CA ARG A 410 -7.51 1.22 -16.86
C ARG A 410 -6.25 2.09 -16.97
N SER A 411 -5.20 1.51 -17.53
CA SER A 411 -4.02 2.22 -18.04
C SER A 411 -3.70 1.94 -19.49
N GLY A 412 -3.84 2.95 -20.34
CA GLY A 412 -3.50 2.80 -21.76
C GLY A 412 -4.28 1.64 -22.40
N PRO A 413 -3.66 0.72 -23.15
CA PRO A 413 -4.35 -0.47 -23.64
C PRO A 413 -4.93 -1.25 -22.44
N SER A 414 -6.24 -1.55 -22.46
CA SER A 414 -6.98 -2.19 -21.37
C SER A 414 -6.21 -3.35 -20.72
N GLU A 415 -5.62 -3.09 -19.56
CA GLU A 415 -5.00 -4.10 -18.70
C GLU A 415 -6.05 -4.67 -17.75
N TRP A 416 -6.07 -5.98 -17.61
CA TRP A 416 -7.02 -6.73 -16.80
C TRP A 416 -6.32 -7.41 -15.64
N LEU A 417 -7.04 -7.56 -14.52
CA LEU A 417 -6.63 -8.30 -13.34
C LEU A 417 -7.50 -9.54 -13.17
N GLY A 418 -6.85 -10.67 -12.92
CA GLY A 418 -7.47 -11.92 -12.53
C GLY A 418 -6.81 -12.53 -11.30
N VAL A 419 -7.58 -13.29 -10.54
CA VAL A 419 -7.08 -14.17 -9.48
C VAL A 419 -6.98 -15.58 -10.04
N ILE A 420 -5.81 -16.20 -9.90
CA ILE A 420 -5.59 -17.59 -10.28
C ILE A 420 -6.03 -18.47 -9.10
N ALA A 421 -6.94 -19.41 -9.35
CA ALA A 421 -7.50 -20.25 -8.31
C ALA A 421 -7.83 -21.65 -8.83
N TYR A 422 -7.96 -22.61 -7.91
CA TYR A 422 -8.30 -24.00 -8.21
C TYR A 422 -9.35 -24.53 -7.23
N PRO A 423 -10.20 -25.49 -7.64
CA PRO A 423 -11.20 -26.09 -6.77
C PRO A 423 -10.56 -26.87 -5.60
N VAL A 424 -11.15 -26.74 -4.42
CA VAL A 424 -10.76 -27.49 -3.21
C VAL A 424 -11.98 -28.01 -2.47
N SER A 425 -11.85 -29.18 -1.87
CA SER A 425 -12.86 -29.74 -0.96
C SER A 425 -12.54 -29.36 0.47
N ILE A 426 -13.51 -28.77 1.18
CA ILE A 426 -13.35 -28.36 2.58
C ILE A 426 -14.26 -29.21 3.46
N SER A 427 -13.65 -29.86 4.45
CA SER A 427 -14.38 -30.64 5.45
C SER A 427 -15.41 -29.77 6.17
N GLY A 428 -16.64 -30.26 6.27
CA GLY A 428 -17.78 -29.53 6.84
C GLY A 428 -18.56 -28.64 5.87
N TYR A 429 -18.11 -28.50 4.62
CA TYR A 429 -18.82 -27.74 3.57
C TYR A 429 -18.92 -28.49 2.23
N PRO A 430 -19.40 -29.76 2.20
CA PRO A 430 -19.39 -30.58 0.99
C PRO A 430 -20.27 -30.03 -0.15
N GLU A 431 -21.28 -29.23 0.18
CA GLU A 431 -22.19 -28.63 -0.80
C GLU A 431 -21.67 -27.30 -1.38
N LYS A 432 -20.57 -26.75 -0.84
CA LYS A 432 -20.01 -25.47 -1.29
C LYS A 432 -18.86 -25.73 -2.26
N THR A 433 -18.97 -25.22 -3.48
CA THR A 433 -17.83 -25.13 -4.40
C THR A 433 -16.82 -24.11 -3.86
N CYS A 434 -15.74 -24.61 -3.26
CA CYS A 434 -14.68 -23.81 -2.66
C CYS A 434 -13.45 -23.77 -3.56
N TRP A 435 -12.79 -22.63 -3.61
CA TRP A 435 -11.67 -22.37 -4.50
C TRP A 435 -10.54 -21.71 -3.72
N ALA A 436 -9.35 -22.30 -3.80
CA ALA A 436 -8.16 -21.77 -3.15
C ALA A 436 -7.38 -20.90 -4.14
N ARG A 437 -6.99 -19.72 -3.68
CA ARG A 437 -6.14 -18.79 -4.42
C ARG A 437 -4.72 -19.33 -4.54
N ILE A 438 -4.14 -19.18 -5.73
CA ILE A 438 -2.73 -19.47 -6.05
C ILE A 438 -1.94 -18.16 -6.20
N GLY A 439 -2.54 -17.13 -6.80
CA GLY A 439 -1.87 -15.87 -7.09
C GLY A 439 -2.73 -14.94 -7.93
N VAL A 440 -2.09 -14.00 -8.63
CA VAL A 440 -2.73 -13.05 -9.54
C VAL A 440 -2.07 -13.08 -10.91
N CYS A 441 -2.83 -12.71 -11.92
CA CYS A 441 -2.31 -12.45 -13.25
C CYS A 441 -2.84 -11.13 -13.80
N THR A 442 -2.02 -10.48 -14.64
CA THR A 442 -2.48 -9.40 -15.50
C THR A 442 -2.22 -9.70 -16.96
N TRP A 443 -3.10 -9.19 -17.83
CA TRP A 443 -2.98 -9.33 -19.27
C TRP A 443 -3.55 -8.10 -19.98
N HIS A 444 -3.06 -7.86 -21.19
CA HIS A 444 -3.50 -6.75 -22.03
C HIS A 444 -4.43 -7.23 -23.12
N THR A 445 -5.63 -6.65 -23.19
CA THR A 445 -6.59 -6.93 -24.26
C THR A 445 -7.67 -5.86 -24.30
N SER A 446 -8.06 -5.41 -25.50
CA SER A 446 -9.07 -4.36 -25.62
C SER A 446 -10.42 -4.84 -25.07
N ILE A 447 -11.19 -3.92 -24.47
CA ILE A 447 -12.55 -4.23 -24.00
C ILE A 447 -13.45 -4.73 -25.14
N GLN A 448 -13.23 -4.26 -26.37
CA GLN A 448 -13.96 -4.73 -27.55
C GLN A 448 -13.65 -6.19 -27.83
N TYR A 449 -12.37 -6.58 -27.85
CA TYR A 449 -11.95 -7.97 -28.06
C TYR A 449 -12.40 -8.88 -26.91
N MET A 450 -12.33 -8.38 -25.67
CA MET A 450 -12.89 -9.10 -24.51
C MET A 450 -14.38 -9.40 -24.68
N ARG A 451 -15.16 -8.48 -25.25
CA ARG A 451 -16.59 -8.65 -25.44
C ARG A 451 -16.95 -9.50 -26.66
N SER A 452 -16.17 -9.41 -27.74
CA SER A 452 -16.49 -10.11 -28.99
C SER A 452 -15.92 -11.53 -29.05
N GLU A 453 -14.68 -11.73 -28.57
CA GLU A 453 -13.96 -13.00 -28.76
C GLU A 453 -13.79 -13.80 -27.47
N LEU A 454 -13.61 -13.13 -26.32
CA LEU A 454 -13.26 -13.80 -25.08
C LEU A 454 -14.44 -14.03 -24.14
N TRP A 455 -15.54 -13.28 -24.32
CA TRP A 455 -16.63 -13.28 -23.34
C TRP A 455 -17.30 -14.65 -23.18
N ASP A 456 -17.34 -15.42 -24.27
CA ASP A 456 -17.93 -16.77 -24.28
C ASP A 456 -17.06 -17.81 -23.55
N LEU A 457 -15.76 -17.54 -23.36
CA LEU A 457 -14.89 -18.36 -22.51
C LEU A 457 -15.23 -18.20 -21.03
N PHE A 458 -15.83 -17.07 -20.67
CA PHE A 458 -16.08 -16.72 -19.28
C PHE A 458 -17.46 -17.19 -18.81
N ARG A 459 -17.47 -18.17 -17.92
CA ARG A 459 -18.68 -18.64 -17.25
C ARG A 459 -18.99 -17.75 -16.05
N LYS A 460 -20.27 -17.49 -15.82
CA LYS A 460 -20.71 -16.81 -14.60
C LYS A 460 -20.63 -17.78 -13.44
N GLU A 461 -19.78 -17.47 -12.48
CA GLU A 461 -19.51 -18.33 -11.33
C GLU A 461 -20.01 -17.72 -10.02
N ARG A 462 -20.38 -18.62 -9.11
CA ARG A 462 -20.72 -18.32 -7.72
C ARG A 462 -20.01 -19.32 -6.81
N ILE A 463 -18.83 -18.94 -6.36
CA ILE A 463 -17.92 -19.82 -5.62
C ILE A 463 -17.52 -19.18 -4.28
N TYR A 464 -16.99 -19.99 -3.38
CA TYR A 464 -16.39 -19.52 -2.13
C TYR A 464 -14.87 -19.50 -2.27
N MET A 465 -14.27 -18.32 -2.20
CA MET A 465 -12.83 -18.14 -2.10
C MET A 465 -12.39 -18.42 -0.66
N VAL A 466 -11.37 -19.26 -0.52
CA VAL A 466 -10.84 -19.70 0.78
C VAL A 466 -9.40 -19.29 0.96
#